data_AF-A0AAV5FPQ5-F1
#
_entry.id   AF-A0AAV5FPQ5-F1
#
_cell.length_a   1.000
_cell.length_b   1.000
_cell.length_c   1.000
_cell.angle_alpha   90.00
_cell.angle_beta   90.00
_cell.angle_gamma   90.00
#
_symmetry.space_group_name_H-M   'P 1'
#
loop_
_entity.id
_entity.type
_entity.pdbx_description
1 polymer ?
#
loop_
_entity_poly.entity_id
_entity_poly.type
_entity_poly.pdbx_seq_one_letter_code
_entity_poly.pdbx_strand_id
1 'polypeptide(L)'
;MSVAATKFPTFFEMRLDKATFFKDLLEEISDRFSKAYFVFSDKGLDVRVVDSSGYMHVALVAVAVFYYYLCDRAVSVGLSLDDMAIAFRGANNDDILTIKAVDDCFNMVTFTFETPNGVIWDYDFNCVDINHGPLEIMEIPESDYEAIVRIPSAMFIGICNKLSSFGERGTVIILVDKERVVLRPGKSLELKNCLQADPNCCRVIAYFFKCKIWLVEMKVRVSLTFDLRSMNFLSKASTLSDQVTICLSNMEPAVFQYEIKGMGYIRYYLSPFPGLSKEDEMQLFPTFSEMRLDKATFFKNLLEVISDLFSEAYFNFSDKGLDVQAVDSSGIALVALLPDKAFNHYRCNHALSMGLSLADMAKAFRCTNNDDILTIKAVDDCFNMVTFTFEMPNGVICDYDFNCVDIDDGPLEIKQTPESEYQATVRIPSAMFMDICNDLSSLAERGTVVTILVDKEHVEFFAGEKARSSRMFCRPTQTVVKNGSCLCQSAPSMVMFVSMQPKERVSLTLDLRSVNFSKASTLSDQVTISLSSKLLALFEYKIENMGCIRYYLSPMIEMQNEGDEMHQIWAASDITRTDD
;
A
#
# COMPACT_ATOMS: atom_id res chain seq x y z
N MET A 1 -33.41 -46.03 -60.61
CA MET A 1 -34.25 -45.64 -59.46
C MET A 1 -33.36 -44.89 -58.49
N SER A 2 -33.37 -43.55 -58.54
CA SER A 2 -32.71 -42.74 -57.53
C SER A 2 -33.51 -42.87 -56.25
N VAL A 3 -32.88 -43.39 -55.19
CA VAL A 3 -33.43 -43.27 -53.85
C VAL A 3 -33.40 -41.77 -53.53
N ALA A 4 -34.56 -41.13 -53.60
CA ALA A 4 -34.75 -39.79 -53.09
C ALA A 4 -34.39 -39.84 -51.60
N ALA A 5 -33.25 -39.26 -51.24
CA ALA A 5 -32.97 -38.91 -49.86
C ALA A 5 -34.03 -37.88 -49.46
N THR A 6 -35.03 -38.35 -48.70
CA THR A 6 -35.98 -37.49 -48.01
C THR A 6 -35.16 -36.58 -47.09
N LYS A 7 -34.85 -35.37 -47.56
CA LYS A 7 -34.34 -34.30 -46.70
C LYS A 7 -35.47 -33.96 -45.74
N PHE A 8 -35.40 -34.51 -44.53
CA PHE A 8 -36.12 -33.95 -43.40
C PHE A 8 -35.72 -32.47 -43.28
N PRO A 9 -36.64 -31.54 -42.96
CA PRO A 9 -36.28 -30.14 -42.80
C PRO A 9 -35.36 -30.00 -41.58
N THR A 10 -34.06 -29.86 -41.81
CA THR A 10 -33.12 -29.52 -40.77
C THR A 10 -33.39 -28.07 -40.32
N PHE A 11 -33.75 -27.85 -39.07
CA PHE A 11 -34.16 -26.53 -38.55
C PHE A 11 -32.98 -25.59 -38.29
N PHE A 12 -31.90 -26.17 -37.78
CA PHE A 12 -30.62 -25.52 -37.77
C PHE A 12 -29.54 -26.56 -38.02
N GLU A 13 -28.52 -26.14 -38.74
CA GLU A 13 -27.33 -26.93 -39.01
C GLU A 13 -26.14 -25.98 -39.08
N MET A 14 -25.12 -26.26 -38.29
CA MET A 14 -23.89 -25.49 -38.28
C MET A 14 -22.68 -26.39 -38.24
N ARG A 15 -21.62 -25.95 -38.91
CA ARG A 15 -20.39 -26.73 -39.07
C ARG A 15 -19.17 -25.89 -38.74
N LEU A 16 -18.34 -26.43 -37.86
CA LEU A 16 -17.04 -25.90 -37.46
C LEU A 16 -15.95 -26.76 -38.10
N ASP A 17 -14.97 -26.12 -38.75
CA ASP A 17 -13.85 -26.84 -39.37
C ASP A 17 -12.99 -27.60 -38.36
N LYS A 18 -12.99 -27.14 -37.10
CA LYS A 18 -12.30 -27.77 -35.99
C LYS A 18 -13.16 -27.74 -34.73
N ALA A 19 -13.23 -28.87 -34.05
CA ALA A 19 -13.93 -29.01 -32.79
C ALA A 19 -13.20 -28.35 -31.61
N THR A 20 -11.90 -28.03 -31.77
CA THR A 20 -11.04 -27.47 -30.70
C THR A 20 -11.75 -26.39 -29.90
N PHE A 21 -12.26 -25.37 -30.61
CA PHE A 21 -12.90 -24.22 -29.98
C PHE A 21 -14.15 -24.59 -29.17
N PHE A 22 -15.02 -25.44 -29.73
CA PHE A 22 -16.22 -25.88 -29.05
C PHE A 22 -15.90 -26.76 -27.83
N LYS A 23 -14.84 -27.58 -27.93
CA LYS A 23 -14.36 -28.39 -26.81
C LYS A 23 -13.78 -27.54 -25.70
N ASP A 24 -12.94 -26.56 -26.02
CA ASP A 24 -12.36 -25.64 -25.02
C ASP A 24 -13.47 -24.84 -24.33
N LEU A 25 -14.47 -24.37 -25.08
CA LEU A 25 -15.65 -23.72 -24.53
C LEU A 25 -16.43 -24.66 -23.60
N LEU A 26 -16.66 -25.91 -24.01
CA LEU A 26 -17.38 -26.90 -23.22
C LEU A 26 -16.63 -27.26 -21.93
N GLU A 27 -15.30 -27.40 -21.98
CA GLU A 27 -14.46 -27.68 -20.82
C GLU A 27 -14.55 -26.54 -19.79
N GLU A 28 -14.51 -25.28 -20.26
CA GLU A 28 -14.63 -24.09 -19.39
C GLU A 28 -15.97 -24.03 -18.65
N ILE A 29 -17.09 -24.34 -19.32
CA ILE A 29 -18.43 -24.26 -18.70
C ILE A 29 -18.82 -25.52 -17.91
N SER A 30 -18.42 -26.70 -18.36
CA SER A 30 -18.81 -27.97 -17.72
C SER A 30 -18.12 -28.23 -16.37
N ASP A 31 -17.02 -27.53 -16.07
CA ASP A 31 -16.34 -27.62 -14.77
C ASP A 31 -17.22 -27.16 -13.59
N ARG A 32 -18.15 -26.20 -13.83
CA ARG A 32 -19.02 -25.63 -12.78
C ARG A 32 -20.50 -25.89 -13.00
N PHE A 33 -20.91 -26.22 -14.22
CA PHE A 33 -22.31 -26.32 -14.60
C PHE A 33 -22.65 -27.66 -15.22
N SER A 34 -23.76 -28.26 -14.76
CA SER A 34 -24.25 -29.54 -15.30
C SER A 34 -25.18 -29.36 -16.50
N LYS A 35 -25.77 -28.18 -16.69
CA LYS A 35 -26.73 -27.89 -17.77
C LYS A 35 -26.55 -26.47 -18.29
N ALA A 36 -26.82 -26.27 -19.58
CA ALA A 36 -26.78 -24.95 -20.22
C ALA A 36 -27.87 -24.80 -21.27
N TYR A 37 -28.26 -23.56 -21.52
CA TYR A 37 -29.08 -23.20 -22.66
C TYR A 37 -28.21 -22.89 -23.87
N PHE A 38 -28.48 -23.55 -24.99
CA PHE A 38 -27.89 -23.28 -26.28
C PHE A 38 -28.92 -22.52 -27.13
N VAL A 39 -28.63 -21.25 -27.37
CA VAL A 39 -29.47 -20.34 -28.16
C VAL A 39 -28.86 -20.19 -29.54
N PHE A 40 -29.53 -20.75 -30.53
CA PHE A 40 -29.17 -20.63 -31.94
C PHE A 40 -29.94 -19.47 -32.55
N SER A 41 -29.27 -18.58 -33.27
CA SER A 41 -29.87 -17.35 -33.82
C SER A 41 -29.11 -16.83 -35.04
N ASP A 42 -29.62 -15.79 -35.68
CA ASP A 42 -28.92 -15.07 -36.75
C ASP A 42 -27.60 -14.43 -36.32
N LYS A 43 -27.37 -14.26 -35.01
CA LYS A 43 -26.10 -13.78 -34.44
C LYS A 43 -25.07 -14.90 -34.22
N GLY A 44 -25.50 -16.16 -34.28
CA GLY A 44 -24.66 -17.34 -34.07
C GLY A 44 -25.16 -18.21 -32.94
N LEU A 45 -24.24 -18.91 -32.28
CA LEU A 45 -24.53 -19.75 -31.12
C LEU A 45 -24.22 -18.99 -29.83
N ASP A 46 -25.20 -18.87 -28.94
CA ASP A 46 -25.06 -18.25 -27.63
C ASP A 46 -25.33 -19.31 -26.54
N VAL A 47 -24.33 -19.60 -25.71
CA VAL A 47 -24.41 -20.57 -24.62
C VAL A 47 -24.56 -19.82 -23.31
N ARG A 48 -25.69 -20.03 -22.64
CA ARG A 48 -26.06 -19.32 -21.42
C ARG A 48 -26.20 -20.26 -20.25
N VAL A 49 -25.57 -19.89 -19.13
CA VAL A 49 -25.75 -20.59 -17.85
C VAL A 49 -26.00 -19.59 -16.75
N VAL A 50 -26.93 -19.91 -15.86
CA VAL A 50 -27.19 -19.16 -14.64
C VAL A 50 -26.97 -20.07 -13.46
N ASP A 51 -26.25 -19.58 -12.46
CA ASP A 51 -25.97 -20.33 -11.25
C ASP A 51 -26.97 -20.01 -10.13
N SER A 52 -26.95 -20.79 -9.05
CA SER A 52 -27.87 -20.61 -7.92
C SER A 52 -27.66 -19.29 -7.15
N SER A 53 -26.53 -18.61 -7.34
CA SER A 53 -26.25 -17.27 -6.83
C SER A 53 -26.79 -16.15 -7.72
N GLY A 54 -27.35 -16.48 -8.89
CA GLY A 54 -27.81 -15.50 -9.87
C GLY A 54 -26.71 -14.94 -10.77
N TYR A 55 -25.51 -15.54 -10.76
CA TYR A 55 -24.46 -15.18 -11.73
C TYR A 55 -24.78 -15.77 -13.09
N MET A 56 -24.52 -14.99 -14.13
CA MET A 56 -24.81 -15.37 -15.51
C MET A 56 -23.52 -15.48 -16.32
N HIS A 57 -23.34 -16.62 -16.97
CA HIS A 57 -22.29 -16.88 -17.94
C HIS A 57 -22.88 -16.84 -19.35
N VAL A 58 -22.20 -16.17 -20.27
CA VAL A 58 -22.60 -16.05 -21.67
C VAL A 58 -21.38 -16.26 -22.55
N ALA A 59 -21.48 -17.23 -23.46
CA ALA A 59 -20.49 -17.40 -24.52
C ALA A 59 -21.16 -17.24 -25.88
N LEU A 60 -20.70 -16.27 -26.67
CA LEU A 60 -21.16 -16.05 -28.03
C LEU A 60 -20.12 -16.57 -29.02
N VAL A 61 -20.57 -17.42 -29.94
CA VAL A 61 -19.85 -17.87 -31.12
C VAL A 61 -20.49 -17.21 -32.33
N ALA A 62 -19.77 -16.27 -32.95
CA ALA A 62 -20.29 -15.51 -34.08
C ALA A 62 -20.53 -16.43 -35.30
N VAL A 63 -21.55 -16.12 -36.11
CA VAL A 63 -21.84 -16.85 -37.37
C VAL A 63 -20.61 -16.99 -38.26
N ALA A 64 -19.74 -15.97 -38.31
CA ALA A 64 -18.55 -15.94 -39.15
C ALA A 64 -17.51 -17.04 -38.82
N VAL A 65 -17.61 -17.69 -37.65
CA VAL A 65 -16.75 -18.83 -37.27
C VAL A 65 -17.13 -20.10 -38.00
N PHE A 66 -18.42 -20.24 -38.30
CA PHE A 66 -18.95 -21.41 -38.95
C PHE A 66 -18.77 -21.25 -40.44
N TYR A 67 -18.08 -22.18 -41.07
CA TYR A 67 -17.98 -22.19 -42.54
C TYR A 67 -19.31 -22.55 -43.21
N TYR A 68 -20.21 -23.21 -42.45
CA TYR A 68 -21.59 -23.43 -42.81
C TYR A 68 -22.49 -23.13 -41.61
N TYR A 69 -23.47 -22.25 -41.80
CA TYR A 69 -24.44 -21.90 -40.76
C TYR A 69 -25.83 -21.72 -41.39
N LEU A 70 -26.78 -22.49 -40.91
CA LEU A 70 -28.20 -22.40 -41.25
C LEU A 70 -29.00 -22.38 -39.97
N CYS A 71 -29.83 -21.36 -39.79
CA CYS A 71 -30.74 -21.24 -38.65
C CYS A 71 -31.99 -20.48 -39.13
N ASP A 72 -33.10 -21.19 -39.29
CA ASP A 72 -34.33 -20.63 -39.88
C ASP A 72 -35.06 -19.68 -38.91
N ARG A 73 -34.97 -19.95 -37.61
CA ARG A 73 -35.55 -19.15 -36.52
C ARG A 73 -34.68 -19.28 -35.28
N ALA A 74 -34.71 -18.28 -34.41
CA ALA A 74 -34.02 -18.39 -33.12
C ALA A 74 -34.64 -19.51 -32.28
N VAL A 75 -33.80 -20.40 -31.74
CA VAL A 75 -34.21 -21.56 -30.95
C VAL A 75 -33.34 -21.62 -29.71
N SER A 76 -33.94 -21.89 -28.55
CA SER A 76 -33.21 -22.18 -27.32
C SER A 76 -33.47 -23.62 -26.89
N VAL A 77 -32.39 -24.33 -26.54
CA VAL A 77 -32.45 -25.74 -26.14
C VAL A 77 -31.60 -25.97 -24.90
N GLY A 78 -32.16 -26.60 -23.89
CA GLY A 78 -31.42 -27.01 -22.70
C GLY A 78 -30.70 -28.33 -22.95
N LEU A 79 -29.38 -28.38 -22.68
CA LEU A 79 -28.57 -29.59 -22.83
C LEU A 79 -27.77 -29.88 -21.54
N SER A 80 -27.49 -31.16 -21.32
CA SER A 80 -26.67 -31.67 -20.21
C SER A 80 -25.19 -31.54 -20.55
N LEU A 81 -24.48 -30.65 -19.86
CA LEU A 81 -23.04 -30.45 -20.04
C LEU A 81 -22.24 -31.66 -19.55
N ASP A 82 -22.71 -32.33 -18.49
CA ASP A 82 -22.07 -33.54 -17.95
C ASP A 82 -22.03 -34.67 -18.98
N ASP A 83 -23.17 -34.92 -19.64
CA ASP A 83 -23.29 -35.97 -20.66
C ASP A 83 -22.44 -35.62 -21.89
N MET A 84 -22.43 -34.35 -22.30
CA MET A 84 -21.60 -33.88 -23.42
C MET A 84 -20.11 -34.02 -23.11
N ALA A 85 -19.67 -33.64 -21.91
CA ALA A 85 -18.29 -33.76 -21.48
C ALA A 85 -17.83 -35.23 -21.42
N ILE A 86 -18.73 -36.17 -21.09
CA ILE A 86 -18.43 -37.61 -21.17
C ILE A 86 -18.36 -38.10 -22.61
N ALA A 87 -19.35 -37.76 -23.43
CA ALA A 87 -19.47 -38.21 -24.80
C ALA A 87 -18.29 -37.75 -25.68
N PHE A 88 -17.83 -36.51 -25.49
CA PHE A 88 -16.83 -35.90 -26.36
C PHE A 88 -15.37 -36.14 -25.91
N ARG A 89 -15.12 -36.92 -24.85
CA ARG A 89 -13.74 -37.25 -24.42
C ARG A 89 -12.91 -37.91 -25.52
N GLY A 90 -13.55 -38.69 -26.39
CA GLY A 90 -12.90 -39.40 -27.49
C GLY A 90 -12.73 -38.58 -28.78
N ALA A 91 -13.32 -37.39 -28.87
CA ALA A 91 -13.22 -36.54 -30.05
C ALA A 91 -11.87 -35.81 -30.09
N ASN A 92 -11.27 -35.68 -31.26
CA ASN A 92 -10.02 -34.93 -31.43
C ASN A 92 -10.30 -33.44 -31.69
N ASN A 93 -9.30 -32.62 -31.39
CA ASN A 93 -9.39 -31.17 -31.56
C ASN A 93 -9.50 -30.76 -33.05
N ASP A 94 -8.93 -31.55 -33.95
CA ASP A 94 -8.96 -31.32 -35.40
C ASP A 94 -10.17 -31.97 -36.10
N ASP A 95 -11.09 -32.62 -35.37
CA ASP A 95 -12.30 -33.18 -35.96
C ASP A 95 -13.24 -32.04 -36.40
N ILE A 96 -13.94 -32.24 -37.51
CA ILE A 96 -15.00 -31.33 -37.97
C ILE A 96 -16.23 -31.58 -37.09
N LEU A 97 -16.77 -30.52 -36.49
CA LEU A 97 -17.98 -30.61 -35.67
C LEU A 97 -19.19 -30.09 -36.43
N THR A 98 -20.22 -30.90 -36.55
CA THR A 98 -21.54 -30.50 -37.08
C THR A 98 -22.58 -30.58 -35.97
N ILE A 99 -23.37 -29.53 -35.78
CA ILE A 99 -24.46 -29.49 -34.80
C ILE A 99 -25.76 -29.31 -35.58
N LYS A 100 -26.72 -30.21 -35.40
CA LYS A 100 -28.00 -30.17 -36.12
C LYS A 100 -29.19 -30.59 -35.27
N ALA A 101 -30.36 -30.06 -35.57
CA ALA A 101 -31.64 -30.55 -35.08
C ALA A 101 -32.62 -30.74 -36.24
N VAL A 102 -33.33 -31.87 -36.23
CA VAL A 102 -34.11 -32.37 -37.38
C VAL A 102 -35.63 -32.32 -37.13
N ASP A 103 -36.08 -32.09 -35.89
CA ASP A 103 -37.50 -32.11 -35.49
C ASP A 103 -37.96 -30.76 -34.90
N ASP A 104 -39.13 -30.28 -35.33
CA ASP A 104 -39.84 -29.08 -34.83
C ASP A 104 -40.03 -29.08 -33.31
N CYS A 105 -40.07 -30.27 -32.70
CA CYS A 105 -40.28 -30.44 -31.27
C CYS A 105 -39.03 -30.14 -30.42
N PHE A 106 -37.85 -30.00 -31.04
CA PHE A 106 -36.57 -29.79 -30.36
C PHE A 106 -36.33 -30.73 -29.17
N ASN A 107 -36.74 -32.00 -29.32
CA ASN A 107 -36.52 -33.01 -28.30
C ASN A 107 -35.07 -33.48 -28.25
N MET A 108 -34.34 -33.34 -29.37
CA MET A 108 -33.01 -33.92 -29.53
C MET A 108 -32.12 -33.03 -30.41
N VAL A 109 -30.85 -32.89 -30.02
CA VAL A 109 -29.80 -32.23 -30.79
C VAL A 109 -28.70 -33.24 -31.07
N THR A 110 -28.27 -33.33 -32.33
CA THR A 110 -27.21 -34.23 -32.77
C THR A 110 -25.91 -33.46 -32.95
N PHE A 111 -24.83 -33.98 -32.34
CA PHE A 111 -23.45 -33.53 -32.53
C PHE A 111 -22.70 -34.61 -33.31
N THR A 112 -22.22 -34.25 -34.50
CA THR A 112 -21.46 -35.13 -35.38
C THR A 112 -20.00 -34.71 -35.39
N PHE A 113 -19.09 -35.60 -35.01
CA PHE A 113 -17.64 -35.42 -35.13
C PHE A 113 -17.13 -36.24 -36.31
N GLU A 114 -16.48 -35.58 -37.27
CA GLU A 114 -15.87 -36.21 -38.43
C GLU A 114 -14.35 -36.02 -38.37
N THR A 115 -13.63 -37.11 -38.25
CA THR A 115 -12.17 -37.10 -38.21
C THR A 115 -11.58 -36.77 -39.59
N PRO A 116 -10.31 -36.30 -39.67
CA PRO A 116 -9.67 -35.99 -40.97
C PRO A 116 -9.57 -37.17 -41.94
N ASN A 117 -9.65 -38.41 -41.44
CA ASN A 117 -9.68 -39.64 -42.25
C ASN A 117 -11.11 -40.11 -42.60
N GLY A 118 -12.15 -39.31 -42.30
CA GLY A 118 -13.54 -39.53 -42.68
C GLY A 118 -14.33 -40.48 -41.78
N VAL A 119 -13.88 -40.74 -40.55
CA VAL A 119 -14.64 -41.51 -39.56
C VAL A 119 -15.63 -40.57 -38.88
N ILE A 120 -16.90 -40.98 -38.84
CA ILE A 120 -18.00 -40.15 -38.35
C ILE A 120 -18.56 -40.75 -37.05
N TRP A 121 -18.76 -39.89 -36.05
CA TRP A 121 -19.36 -40.22 -34.77
C TRP A 121 -20.55 -39.29 -34.50
N ASP A 122 -21.76 -39.85 -34.47
CA ASP A 122 -22.99 -39.13 -34.14
C ASP A 122 -23.33 -39.31 -32.66
N TYR A 123 -23.58 -38.20 -31.96
CA TYR A 123 -23.99 -38.16 -30.56
C TYR A 123 -25.33 -37.42 -30.44
N ASP A 124 -26.35 -38.14 -30.03
CA ASP A 124 -27.71 -37.63 -29.89
C ASP A 124 -28.02 -37.30 -28.42
N PHE A 125 -28.34 -36.04 -28.14
CA PHE A 125 -28.67 -35.56 -26.78
C PHE A 125 -30.13 -35.19 -26.68
N ASN A 126 -30.80 -35.77 -25.69
CA ASN A 126 -32.15 -35.35 -25.33
C ASN A 126 -32.12 -33.98 -24.65
N CYS A 127 -33.07 -33.14 -25.03
CA CYS A 127 -33.20 -31.80 -24.48
C CYS A 127 -33.80 -31.88 -23.07
N VAL A 128 -33.24 -31.10 -22.17
CA VAL A 128 -33.63 -31.08 -20.75
C VAL A 128 -34.32 -29.77 -20.43
N ASP A 129 -35.38 -29.86 -19.62
CA ASP A 129 -35.94 -28.68 -18.98
C ASP A 129 -34.96 -28.19 -17.90
N ILE A 130 -34.63 -26.91 -17.95
CA ILE A 130 -33.73 -26.25 -17.00
C ILE A 130 -34.63 -25.31 -16.19
N ASN A 131 -34.85 -25.64 -14.91
CA ASN A 131 -35.86 -25.10 -13.97
C ASN A 131 -35.82 -23.57 -13.67
N HIS A 132 -35.61 -22.70 -14.67
CA HIS A 132 -35.52 -21.25 -14.54
C HIS A 132 -36.63 -20.48 -15.29
N GLY A 133 -37.70 -21.17 -15.73
CA GLY A 133 -38.80 -20.55 -16.46
C GLY A 133 -38.47 -20.26 -17.94
N PRO A 134 -39.46 -19.84 -18.75
CA PRO A 134 -39.24 -19.54 -20.16
C PRO A 134 -38.24 -18.38 -20.30
N LEU A 135 -37.27 -18.55 -21.22
CA LEU A 135 -36.22 -17.61 -21.64
C LEU A 135 -36.68 -16.24 -22.16
N GLU A 136 -37.93 -15.85 -21.95
CA GLU A 136 -38.33 -14.47 -22.18
C GLU A 136 -37.51 -13.57 -21.24
N ILE A 137 -36.47 -12.96 -21.82
CA ILE A 137 -35.71 -11.82 -21.31
C ILE A 137 -34.64 -12.17 -20.25
N MET A 138 -33.62 -12.91 -20.65
CA MET A 138 -32.25 -12.51 -20.26
C MET A 138 -31.69 -11.66 -21.41
N GLU A 139 -32.26 -10.47 -21.58
CA GLU A 139 -31.64 -9.45 -22.42
C GLU A 139 -30.34 -9.02 -21.76
N ILE A 140 -29.24 -9.14 -22.49
CA ILE A 140 -27.96 -8.60 -22.05
C ILE A 140 -28.16 -7.08 -21.92
N PRO A 141 -28.02 -6.49 -20.71
CA PRO A 141 -28.29 -5.08 -20.54
C PRO A 141 -27.28 -4.26 -21.37
N GLU A 142 -27.80 -3.31 -22.16
CA GLU A 142 -26.99 -2.25 -22.75
C GLU A 142 -26.62 -1.26 -21.63
N SER A 143 -25.58 -1.58 -20.87
CA SER A 143 -25.20 -0.80 -19.70
C SER A 143 -24.14 0.25 -20.02
N ASP A 144 -24.30 1.44 -19.44
CA ASP A 144 -23.24 2.45 -19.40
C ASP A 144 -22.35 2.20 -18.17
N TYR A 145 -21.14 1.69 -18.39
CA TYR A 145 -20.22 1.37 -17.31
C TYR A 145 -19.41 2.60 -16.88
N GLU A 146 -19.23 2.75 -15.57
CA GLU A 146 -18.52 3.89 -14.98
C GLU A 146 -17.00 3.75 -15.10
N ALA A 147 -16.51 2.52 -15.18
CA ALA A 147 -15.12 2.20 -15.41
C ALA A 147 -14.96 0.97 -16.33
N ILE A 148 -14.07 1.08 -17.32
CA ILE A 148 -13.71 0.01 -18.25
C ILE A 148 -12.18 -0.16 -18.24
N VAL A 149 -11.74 -1.32 -17.75
CA VAL A 149 -10.33 -1.66 -17.58
C VAL A 149 -9.95 -2.81 -18.51
N ARG A 150 -8.86 -2.69 -19.28
CA ARG A 150 -8.29 -3.82 -20.05
C ARG A 150 -6.92 -4.19 -19.49
N ILE A 151 -6.78 -5.44 -19.09
CA ILE A 151 -5.52 -6.00 -18.57
C ILE A 151 -5.17 -7.31 -19.28
N PRO A 152 -3.87 -7.65 -19.38
CA PRO A 152 -3.45 -8.95 -19.90
C PRO A 152 -4.07 -10.09 -19.10
N SER A 153 -4.68 -11.06 -19.77
CA SER A 153 -5.36 -12.18 -19.09
C SER A 153 -4.39 -13.02 -18.26
N ALA A 154 -3.16 -13.25 -18.77
CA ALA A 154 -2.10 -13.94 -18.04
C ALA A 154 -1.72 -13.26 -16.71
N MET A 155 -1.81 -11.92 -16.67
CA MET A 155 -1.61 -11.17 -15.44
C MET A 155 -2.81 -11.35 -14.51
N PHE A 156 -4.03 -11.23 -15.04
CA PHE A 156 -5.26 -11.35 -14.27
C PHE A 156 -5.40 -12.72 -13.58
N ILE A 157 -5.22 -13.83 -14.30
CA ILE A 157 -5.21 -15.17 -13.71
C ILE A 157 -4.09 -15.33 -12.67
N GLY A 158 -2.93 -14.71 -12.89
CA GLY A 158 -1.84 -14.68 -11.93
C GLY A 158 -2.22 -13.99 -10.61
N ILE A 159 -3.00 -12.91 -10.66
CA ILE A 159 -3.53 -12.23 -9.47
C ILE A 159 -4.53 -13.13 -8.75
N CYS A 160 -5.51 -13.69 -9.47
CA CYS A 160 -6.53 -14.57 -8.89
C CYS A 160 -5.90 -15.80 -8.19
N ASN A 161 -4.91 -16.43 -8.82
CA ASN A 161 -4.16 -17.54 -8.24
C ASN A 161 -3.41 -17.14 -6.96
N LYS A 162 -2.78 -15.96 -6.94
CA LYS A 162 -2.13 -15.43 -5.74
C LYS A 162 -3.13 -15.07 -4.64
N LEU A 163 -4.30 -14.54 -4.98
CA LEU A 163 -5.35 -14.26 -3.99
C LEU A 163 -5.92 -15.56 -3.40
N SER A 164 -5.95 -16.63 -4.20
CA SER A 164 -6.41 -17.95 -3.77
C SER A 164 -5.53 -18.64 -2.74
N SER A 165 -4.24 -18.29 -2.66
CA SER A 165 -3.35 -18.90 -1.66
C SER A 165 -3.72 -18.53 -0.21
N PHE A 166 -4.60 -17.54 0.00
CA PHE A 166 -5.07 -17.12 1.32
C PHE A 166 -6.38 -17.80 1.76
N GLY A 167 -6.97 -18.64 0.92
CA GLY A 167 -8.18 -19.39 1.22
C GLY A 167 -9.22 -19.29 0.11
N GLU A 168 -10.05 -20.34 -0.01
CA GLU A 168 -11.05 -20.45 -1.08
C GLU A 168 -12.35 -19.66 -0.80
N ARG A 169 -12.55 -19.14 0.41
CA ARG A 169 -13.83 -18.52 0.85
C ARG A 169 -13.73 -17.02 1.12
N GLY A 170 -12.79 -16.34 0.45
CA GLY A 170 -12.57 -14.89 0.56
C GLY A 170 -13.43 -14.04 -0.39
N THR A 171 -13.29 -12.72 -0.24
CA THR A 171 -13.79 -11.73 -1.20
C THR A 171 -12.62 -10.97 -1.83
N VAL A 172 -12.84 -10.40 -3.00
CA VAL A 172 -11.89 -9.55 -3.73
C VAL A 172 -12.53 -8.20 -3.96
N ILE A 173 -11.83 -7.14 -3.59
CA ILE A 173 -12.22 -5.76 -3.86
C ILE A 173 -11.47 -5.30 -5.12
N ILE A 174 -12.23 -4.81 -6.10
CA ILE A 174 -11.71 -4.14 -7.29
C ILE A 174 -12.01 -2.65 -7.14
N LEU A 175 -10.95 -1.84 -7.10
CA LEU A 175 -11.04 -0.38 -7.05
C LEU A 175 -10.45 0.22 -8.32
N VAL A 176 -11.15 1.19 -8.90
CA VAL A 176 -10.68 1.97 -10.05
C VAL A 176 -10.79 3.44 -9.72
N ASP A 177 -9.64 4.12 -9.73
CA ASP A 177 -9.53 5.57 -9.61
C ASP A 177 -8.78 6.19 -10.81
N LYS A 178 -8.55 7.51 -10.78
CA LYS A 178 -7.94 8.24 -11.90
C LYS A 178 -6.49 7.85 -12.19
N GLU A 179 -5.78 7.32 -11.20
CA GLU A 179 -4.34 7.07 -11.23
C GLU A 179 -4.02 5.57 -11.26
N ARG A 180 -4.90 4.75 -10.69
CA ARG A 180 -4.66 3.32 -10.49
C ARG A 180 -5.92 2.44 -10.55
N VAL A 181 -5.65 1.17 -10.84
CA VAL A 181 -6.55 0.04 -10.56
C VAL A 181 -5.96 -0.73 -9.36
N VAL A 182 -6.81 -1.31 -8.52
CA VAL A 182 -6.38 -2.09 -7.37
C VAL A 182 -7.23 -3.35 -7.26
N LEU A 183 -6.58 -4.50 -7.17
CA LEU A 183 -7.23 -5.77 -6.81
C LEU A 183 -6.64 -6.25 -5.49
N ARG A 184 -7.49 -6.41 -4.46
CA ARG A 184 -7.07 -6.80 -3.12
C ARG A 184 -8.07 -7.74 -2.43
N PRO A 185 -7.66 -8.51 -1.41
CA PRO A 185 -8.59 -9.23 -0.55
C PRO A 185 -9.56 -8.28 0.16
N GLY A 186 -10.82 -8.69 0.29
CA GLY A 186 -11.81 -8.07 1.17
C GLY A 186 -11.81 -8.70 2.56
N LYS A 187 -12.47 -8.05 3.54
CA LYS A 187 -12.56 -8.56 4.92
C LYS A 187 -13.34 -9.90 4.93
N SER A 188 -12.66 -11.01 5.20
CA SER A 188 -13.27 -12.30 5.57
C SER A 188 -12.99 -12.60 7.04
N LEU A 189 -13.96 -13.17 7.76
CA LEU A 189 -13.78 -13.64 9.14
C LEU A 189 -12.61 -14.65 9.27
N GLU A 190 -12.25 -15.35 8.19
CA GLU A 190 -11.15 -16.33 8.15
C GLU A 190 -9.76 -15.68 8.16
N LEU A 191 -9.63 -14.41 7.77
CA LEU A 191 -8.36 -13.66 7.85
C LEU A 191 -7.91 -13.44 9.29
N LYS A 192 -8.82 -13.42 10.28
CA LYS A 192 -8.44 -13.33 11.70
C LYS A 192 -7.57 -14.50 12.16
N ASN A 193 -7.77 -15.71 11.61
CA ASN A 193 -6.98 -16.88 11.99
C ASN A 193 -5.65 -16.95 11.25
N CYS A 194 -5.57 -16.43 10.01
CA CYS A 194 -4.30 -16.29 9.28
C CYS A 194 -3.41 -15.17 9.87
N LEU A 195 -4.01 -14.06 10.32
CA LEU A 195 -3.29 -12.95 10.97
C LEU A 195 -2.66 -13.35 12.31
N GLN A 196 -3.20 -14.37 13.00
CA GLN A 196 -2.58 -14.92 14.22
C GLN A 196 -1.42 -15.88 13.95
N ALA A 197 -1.27 -16.39 12.73
CA ALA A 197 -0.26 -17.40 12.41
C ALA A 197 1.01 -16.83 11.76
N ASP A 198 0.92 -15.72 11.04
CA ASP A 198 2.07 -14.97 10.50
C ASP A 198 1.63 -13.54 10.09
N PRO A 199 2.14 -12.48 10.75
CA PRO A 199 1.85 -11.08 10.40
C PRO A 199 2.27 -10.70 8.97
N ASN A 200 3.18 -11.47 8.34
CA ASN A 200 3.61 -11.26 6.95
C ASN A 200 2.64 -11.86 5.91
N CYS A 201 1.57 -12.54 6.34
CA CYS A 201 0.71 -13.36 5.48
C CYS A 201 -0.42 -12.58 4.77
N CYS A 202 -0.50 -11.25 4.88
CA CYS A 202 -1.44 -10.43 4.10
C CYS A 202 -0.70 -9.53 3.10
N ARG A 203 -0.10 -10.13 2.07
CA ARG A 203 0.77 -9.41 1.10
C ARG A 203 0.42 -9.65 -0.37
N VAL A 204 -0.85 -9.67 -0.75
CA VAL A 204 -1.23 -9.64 -2.18
C VAL A 204 -2.23 -8.53 -2.44
N ILE A 205 -1.69 -7.33 -2.67
CA ILE A 205 -2.40 -6.25 -3.35
C ILE A 205 -1.72 -6.04 -4.70
N ALA A 206 -2.48 -6.14 -5.77
CA ALA A 206 -1.98 -5.84 -7.10
C ALA A 206 -2.28 -4.37 -7.44
N TYR A 207 -1.21 -3.57 -7.51
CA TYR A 207 -1.27 -2.17 -7.92
C TYR A 207 -0.96 -1.98 -9.39
N PHE A 208 -1.72 -1.08 -10.00
CA PHE A 208 -1.82 -0.99 -11.44
C PHE A 208 -1.90 0.47 -11.85
N PHE A 209 -0.75 1.07 -12.20
CA PHE A 209 -0.69 2.48 -12.59
C PHE A 209 -1.10 2.67 -14.06
N LYS A 210 -1.79 3.78 -14.33
CA LYS A 210 -2.34 4.13 -15.64
C LYS A 210 -1.35 4.05 -16.80
N CYS A 211 -0.05 4.27 -16.59
CA CYS A 211 0.97 4.19 -17.64
C CYS A 211 1.32 2.76 -18.08
N LYS A 212 0.99 1.73 -17.28
CA LYS A 212 1.36 0.33 -17.54
C LYS A 212 0.17 -0.53 -17.99
N ILE A 213 -1.03 0.03 -18.04
CA ILE A 213 -2.29 -0.67 -18.28
C ILE A 213 -3.13 0.09 -19.27
N TRP A 214 -3.87 -0.63 -20.09
CA TRP A 214 -4.84 -0.06 -21.01
C TRP A 214 -6.14 0.23 -20.25
N LEU A 215 -6.13 1.20 -19.33
CA LEU A 215 -7.39 1.79 -18.85
C LEU A 215 -8.03 2.51 -20.03
N VAL A 216 -9.19 2.04 -20.47
CA VAL A 216 -9.83 2.56 -21.69
C VAL A 216 -10.70 3.75 -21.34
N GLU A 217 -11.47 3.67 -20.27
CA GLU A 217 -12.41 4.74 -19.90
C GLU A 217 -12.73 4.70 -18.40
N MET A 218 -12.78 5.87 -17.77
CA MET A 218 -13.25 6.03 -16.39
C MET A 218 -14.01 7.36 -16.29
N LYS A 219 -15.30 7.27 -15.96
CA LYS A 219 -16.19 8.41 -15.73
C LYS A 219 -16.23 8.78 -14.25
N VAL A 220 -16.45 7.78 -13.41
CA VAL A 220 -16.59 7.92 -11.95
C VAL A 220 -15.75 6.85 -11.26
N ARG A 221 -15.31 7.13 -10.02
CA ARG A 221 -14.63 6.14 -9.19
C ARG A 221 -15.56 4.97 -8.87
N VAL A 222 -15.03 3.76 -8.90
CA VAL A 222 -15.79 2.54 -8.62
C VAL A 222 -15.02 1.67 -7.64
N SER A 223 -15.71 1.10 -6.66
CA SER A 223 -15.17 0.12 -5.73
C SER A 223 -16.19 -0.97 -5.48
N LEU A 224 -15.94 -2.16 -6.02
CA LEU A 224 -16.87 -3.28 -5.97
C LEU A 224 -16.21 -4.50 -5.34
N THR A 225 -17.01 -5.29 -4.62
CA THR A 225 -16.56 -6.51 -3.95
C THR A 225 -17.17 -7.73 -4.64
N PHE A 226 -16.35 -8.73 -4.92
CA PHE A 226 -16.75 -9.99 -5.56
C PHE A 226 -16.31 -11.17 -4.71
N ASP A 227 -16.96 -12.32 -4.85
CA ASP A 227 -16.49 -13.54 -4.20
C ASP A 227 -15.28 -14.12 -4.95
N LEU A 228 -14.27 -14.59 -4.21
CA LEU A 228 -13.02 -15.08 -4.78
C LEU A 228 -13.22 -16.35 -5.62
N ARG A 229 -14.23 -17.18 -5.31
CA ARG A 229 -14.52 -18.40 -6.08
C ARG A 229 -14.97 -18.05 -7.50
N SER A 230 -15.85 -17.07 -7.64
CA SER A 230 -16.27 -16.58 -8.95
C SER A 230 -15.11 -15.94 -9.71
N MET A 231 -14.25 -15.17 -9.04
CA MET A 231 -13.04 -14.59 -9.64
C MET A 231 -12.07 -15.68 -10.16
N ASN A 232 -11.86 -16.75 -9.41
CA ASN A 232 -11.04 -17.88 -9.84
C ASN A 232 -11.64 -18.62 -11.01
N PHE A 233 -12.96 -18.89 -10.95
CA PHE A 233 -13.68 -19.52 -12.04
C PHE A 233 -13.53 -18.74 -13.35
N LEU A 234 -13.88 -17.45 -13.36
CA LEU A 234 -13.81 -16.64 -14.58
C LEU A 234 -12.38 -16.40 -15.07
N SER A 235 -11.36 -16.53 -14.20
CA SER A 235 -9.96 -16.38 -14.61
C SER A 235 -9.46 -17.52 -15.50
N LYS A 236 -10.13 -18.69 -15.50
CA LYS A 236 -9.75 -19.84 -16.32
C LYS A 236 -9.87 -19.56 -17.83
N ALA A 237 -10.86 -18.76 -18.24
CA ALA A 237 -10.97 -18.24 -19.61
C ALA A 237 -9.80 -17.35 -20.09
N SER A 238 -8.81 -17.07 -19.24
CA SER A 238 -7.57 -16.41 -19.65
C SER A 238 -6.78 -17.18 -20.72
N THR A 239 -7.05 -18.47 -20.92
CA THR A 239 -6.47 -19.28 -22.01
C THR A 239 -7.07 -18.96 -23.37
N LEU A 240 -8.26 -18.35 -23.41
CA LEU A 240 -9.05 -18.10 -24.63
C LEU A 240 -8.80 -16.72 -25.24
N SER A 241 -8.22 -15.79 -24.47
CA SER A 241 -7.95 -14.41 -24.89
C SER A 241 -6.69 -13.86 -24.22
N ASP A 242 -5.90 -13.06 -24.95
CA ASP A 242 -4.72 -12.38 -24.42
C ASP A 242 -5.06 -11.23 -23.44
N GLN A 243 -6.31 -10.74 -23.47
CA GLN A 243 -6.79 -9.64 -22.65
C GLN A 243 -8.16 -9.94 -22.03
N VAL A 244 -8.35 -9.49 -20.80
CA VAL A 244 -9.67 -9.42 -20.15
C VAL A 244 -10.10 -7.96 -20.06
N THR A 245 -11.34 -7.69 -20.45
CA THR A 245 -11.99 -6.39 -20.28
C THR A 245 -12.94 -6.47 -19.10
N ILE A 246 -12.72 -5.61 -18.10
CA ILE A 246 -13.50 -5.55 -16.87
C ILE A 246 -14.33 -4.27 -16.90
N CYS A 247 -15.64 -4.41 -16.96
CA CYS A 247 -16.59 -3.32 -16.96
C CYS A 247 -17.29 -3.26 -15.59
N LEU A 248 -17.19 -2.13 -14.90
CA LEU A 248 -17.67 -1.97 -13.54
C LEU A 248 -18.74 -0.88 -13.47
N SER A 249 -19.81 -1.17 -12.73
CA SER A 249 -20.91 -0.25 -12.44
C SER A 249 -21.37 -0.44 -11.01
N ASN A 250 -21.73 0.63 -10.32
CA ASN A 250 -22.32 0.58 -8.98
C ASN A 250 -23.81 0.19 -9.02
N MET A 251 -24.45 0.27 -10.20
CA MET A 251 -25.88 0.04 -10.39
C MET A 251 -26.20 -1.25 -11.15
N GLU A 252 -25.26 -1.71 -11.99
CA GLU A 252 -25.41 -2.87 -12.87
C GLU A 252 -24.40 -3.97 -12.50
N PRO A 253 -24.65 -5.25 -12.83
CA PRO A 253 -23.67 -6.31 -12.68
C PRO A 253 -22.36 -5.99 -13.41
N ALA A 254 -21.23 -6.32 -12.78
CA ALA A 254 -19.93 -6.19 -13.43
C ALA A 254 -19.77 -7.23 -14.53
N VAL A 255 -19.06 -6.86 -15.60
CA VAL A 255 -18.80 -7.76 -16.74
C VAL A 255 -17.32 -8.01 -16.90
N PHE A 256 -16.95 -9.29 -16.96
CA PHE A 256 -15.61 -9.75 -17.34
C PHE A 256 -15.71 -10.37 -18.73
N GLN A 257 -15.10 -9.72 -19.72
CA GLN A 257 -15.17 -10.13 -21.12
C GLN A 257 -13.80 -10.59 -21.62
N TYR A 258 -13.78 -11.79 -22.21
CA TYR A 258 -12.66 -12.34 -22.96
C TYR A 258 -13.06 -12.37 -24.44
N GLU A 259 -12.36 -11.60 -25.27
CA GLU A 259 -12.58 -11.57 -26.71
C GLU A 259 -11.81 -12.69 -27.38
N ILE A 260 -12.52 -13.60 -28.04
CA ILE A 260 -11.91 -14.72 -28.75
C ILE A 260 -11.65 -14.24 -30.18
N LYS A 261 -10.38 -14.19 -30.59
CA LYS A 261 -9.91 -13.54 -31.83
C LYS A 261 -10.75 -13.92 -33.06
N GLY A 262 -11.67 -13.02 -33.44
CA GLY A 262 -12.55 -13.17 -34.59
C GLY A 262 -13.65 -14.23 -34.45
N MET A 263 -13.75 -14.90 -33.27
CA MET A 263 -14.70 -15.97 -33.03
C MET A 263 -15.91 -15.57 -32.19
N GLY A 264 -15.77 -14.51 -31.39
CA GLY A 264 -16.82 -14.02 -30.52
C GLY A 264 -16.26 -13.63 -29.16
N TYR A 265 -16.99 -13.92 -28.10
CA TYR A 265 -16.57 -13.57 -26.75
C TYR A 265 -17.15 -14.51 -25.69
N ILE A 266 -16.49 -14.54 -24.55
CA ILE A 266 -17.06 -15.03 -23.29
C ILE A 266 -17.25 -13.85 -22.35
N ARG A 267 -18.41 -13.77 -21.70
CA ARG A 267 -18.77 -12.76 -20.72
C ARG A 267 -19.28 -13.42 -19.44
N TYR A 268 -18.71 -12.99 -18.32
CA TYR A 268 -19.19 -13.33 -16.99
C TYR A 268 -19.86 -12.10 -16.39
N TYR A 269 -21.12 -12.22 -15.98
CA TYR A 269 -21.88 -11.17 -15.29
C TYR A 269 -21.90 -11.49 -13.79
N LEU A 270 -21.25 -10.63 -13.02
CA LEU A 270 -21.13 -10.78 -11.57
C LEU A 270 -21.80 -9.62 -10.86
N SER A 271 -22.83 -9.91 -10.08
CA SER A 271 -23.39 -8.96 -9.14
C SER A 271 -22.36 -8.69 -8.03
N PRO A 272 -22.05 -7.42 -7.73
CA PRO A 272 -21.21 -7.12 -6.59
C PRO A 272 -21.90 -7.51 -5.29
N PHE A 273 -21.13 -7.97 -4.31
CA PHE A 273 -21.63 -8.25 -2.98
C PHE A 273 -22.11 -6.92 -2.34
N PRO A 274 -23.32 -6.86 -1.74
CA PRO A 274 -23.82 -5.64 -1.14
C PRO A 274 -22.84 -5.14 -0.06
N GLY A 275 -22.41 -3.89 -0.22
CA GLY A 275 -21.21 -3.34 0.41
C GLY A 275 -21.24 -3.32 1.94
N LEU A 276 -20.04 -3.49 2.49
CA LEU A 276 -19.67 -3.11 3.85
C LEU A 276 -20.10 -1.66 4.16
N SER A 277 -20.22 -1.35 5.45
CA SER A 277 -20.74 -0.06 5.93
C SER A 277 -19.91 1.14 5.43
N LYS A 278 -20.49 2.35 5.38
CA LYS A 278 -19.77 3.60 5.03
C LYS A 278 -18.53 3.87 5.92
N GLU A 279 -18.46 3.28 7.10
CA GLU A 279 -17.28 3.34 7.97
C GLU A 279 -16.12 2.49 7.42
N ASP A 280 -16.42 1.37 6.77
CA ASP A 280 -15.44 0.58 6.03
C ASP A 280 -14.99 1.29 4.74
N GLU A 281 -15.86 2.10 4.11
CA GLU A 281 -15.52 2.96 2.95
C GLU A 281 -14.48 4.05 3.29
N MET A 282 -14.42 4.51 4.54
CA MET A 282 -13.40 5.47 4.98
C MET A 282 -12.04 4.80 5.27
N GLN A 283 -12.01 3.51 5.62
CA GLN A 283 -10.79 2.69 5.71
C GLN A 283 -10.34 2.09 4.36
N LEU A 284 -11.02 2.46 3.27
CA LEU A 284 -10.91 1.85 1.94
C LEU A 284 -9.92 2.57 1.01
N PHE A 285 -9.38 3.70 1.45
CA PHE A 285 -8.32 4.44 0.79
C PHE A 285 -7.04 4.27 1.61
N PRO A 286 -5.91 3.84 1.02
CA PRO A 286 -4.68 3.84 1.77
C PRO A 286 -4.38 5.27 2.22
N THR A 287 -4.08 5.43 3.51
CA THR A 287 -3.52 6.68 4.01
C THR A 287 -2.30 6.98 3.16
N PHE A 288 -2.24 8.18 2.60
CA PHE A 288 -1.24 8.59 1.63
C PHE A 288 -0.67 9.92 2.09
N SER A 289 0.63 9.90 2.35
CA SER A 289 1.41 11.09 2.65
C SER A 289 2.48 11.26 1.58
N GLU A 290 2.53 12.44 0.96
CA GLU A 290 3.54 12.83 -0.01
C GLU A 290 4.08 14.21 0.32
N MET A 291 5.40 14.31 0.39
CA MET A 291 6.08 15.59 0.64
C MET A 291 7.33 15.71 -0.22
N ARG A 292 7.67 16.95 -0.60
CA ARG A 292 8.80 17.27 -1.48
C ARG A 292 9.69 18.34 -0.87
N LEU A 293 10.99 18.07 -0.84
CA LEU A 293 12.06 18.99 -0.48
C LEU A 293 12.89 19.29 -1.72
N ASP A 294 13.06 20.57 -2.06
CA ASP A 294 13.88 21.00 -3.21
C ASP A 294 15.34 20.55 -3.12
N LYS A 295 15.86 20.38 -1.90
CA LYS A 295 17.22 19.95 -1.65
C LYS A 295 17.25 18.83 -0.61
N ALA A 296 17.75 17.67 -1.04
CA ALA A 296 17.98 16.51 -0.19
C ALA A 296 19.01 16.77 0.93
N THR A 297 19.90 17.77 0.76
CA THR A 297 20.95 18.13 1.75
C THR A 297 20.40 18.17 3.17
N PHE A 298 19.27 18.85 3.36
CA PHE A 298 18.69 19.03 4.68
C PHE A 298 18.32 17.68 5.32
N PHE A 299 17.56 16.86 4.60
CA PHE A 299 17.11 15.56 5.11
C PHE A 299 18.28 14.59 5.30
N LYS A 300 19.31 14.66 4.45
CA LYS A 300 20.54 13.87 4.61
C LYS A 300 21.32 14.25 5.87
N ASN A 301 21.49 15.56 6.12
CA ASN A 301 22.16 16.03 7.34
C ASN A 301 21.35 15.67 8.58
N LEU A 302 20.02 15.78 8.53
CA LEU A 302 19.13 15.31 9.59
C LEU A 302 19.34 13.82 9.84
N LEU A 303 19.30 12.98 8.80
CA LEU A 303 19.49 11.55 8.89
C LEU A 303 20.85 11.18 9.48
N GLU A 304 21.93 11.84 9.05
CA GLU A 304 23.28 11.64 9.58
C GLU A 304 23.32 11.89 11.10
N VAL A 305 22.77 13.01 11.54
CA VAL A 305 22.73 13.40 12.96
C VAL A 305 21.93 12.40 13.82
N ILE A 306 20.81 11.89 13.32
CA ILE A 306 19.95 10.97 14.08
C ILE A 306 20.42 9.51 14.03
N SER A 307 20.97 9.05 12.90
CA SER A 307 21.40 7.66 12.70
C SER A 307 22.62 7.25 13.53
N ASP A 308 23.40 8.24 13.99
CA ASP A 308 24.51 8.01 14.92
C ASP A 308 24.05 7.73 16.36
N LEU A 309 22.82 8.10 16.69
CA LEU A 309 22.24 7.98 18.03
C LEU A 309 21.22 6.84 18.14
N PHE A 310 20.43 6.66 17.09
CA PHE A 310 19.29 5.75 17.08
C PHE A 310 19.39 4.78 15.90
N SER A 311 19.09 3.51 16.15
CA SER A 311 19.01 2.50 15.09
C SER A 311 17.74 2.63 14.25
N GLU A 312 16.64 3.00 14.90
CA GLU A 312 15.29 3.01 14.35
C GLU A 312 14.55 4.26 14.83
N ALA A 313 13.59 4.72 14.02
CA ALA A 313 12.74 5.85 14.37
C ALA A 313 11.34 5.70 13.76
N TYR A 314 10.35 6.26 14.44
CA TYR A 314 9.01 6.45 13.93
C TYR A 314 8.93 7.74 13.10
N PHE A 315 8.42 7.62 11.89
CA PHE A 315 8.07 8.72 11.00
C PHE A 315 6.55 8.92 11.06
N ASN A 316 6.13 9.94 11.79
CA ASN A 316 4.74 10.32 12.01
C ASN A 316 4.34 11.42 11.03
N PHE A 317 3.57 11.04 10.02
CA PHE A 317 2.97 11.91 9.02
C PHE A 317 1.65 12.45 9.55
N SER A 318 1.42 13.76 9.47
CA SER A 318 0.18 14.40 9.93
C SER A 318 -0.18 15.60 9.07
N ASP A 319 -1.38 16.15 9.22
CA ASP A 319 -1.78 17.41 8.58
C ASP A 319 -0.89 18.61 8.96
N LYS A 320 -0.16 18.51 10.09
CA LYS A 320 0.76 19.55 10.57
C LYS A 320 2.18 19.43 10.02
N GLY A 321 2.56 18.29 9.43
CA GLY A 321 3.93 18.03 9.00
C GLY A 321 4.42 16.62 9.36
N LEU A 322 5.73 16.44 9.24
CA LEU A 322 6.45 15.20 9.59
C LEU A 322 7.10 15.34 10.97
N ASP A 323 6.81 14.40 11.86
CA ASP A 323 7.48 14.24 13.16
C ASP A 323 8.29 12.95 13.15
N VAL A 324 9.59 13.03 13.44
CA VAL A 324 10.47 11.87 13.55
C VAL A 324 10.84 11.67 15.02
N GLN A 325 10.45 10.52 15.57
CA GLN A 325 10.62 10.18 16.98
C GLN A 325 11.49 8.94 17.15
N ALA A 326 12.43 8.99 18.09
CA ALA A 326 13.27 7.83 18.41
C ALA A 326 13.64 7.82 19.90
N VAL A 327 13.83 6.63 20.46
CA VAL A 327 14.34 6.43 21.83
C VAL A 327 15.50 5.47 21.76
N ASP A 328 16.54 5.73 22.55
CA ASP A 328 17.66 4.82 22.71
C ASP A 328 17.54 4.00 24.01
N SER A 329 18.36 2.97 24.15
CA SER A 329 18.41 2.15 25.37
C SER A 329 18.91 2.90 26.61
N SER A 330 19.40 4.13 26.47
CA SER A 330 19.87 4.98 27.57
C SER A 330 18.82 5.97 28.07
N GLY A 331 17.62 5.98 27.46
CA GLY A 331 16.51 6.84 27.85
C GLY A 331 16.55 8.24 27.24
N ILE A 332 17.37 8.47 26.21
CA ILE A 332 17.35 9.69 25.41
C ILE A 332 16.20 9.57 24.41
N ALA A 333 15.31 10.56 24.41
CA ALA A 333 14.26 10.68 23.40
C ALA A 333 14.57 11.84 22.44
N LEU A 334 14.41 11.58 21.15
CA LEU A 334 14.53 12.54 20.06
C LEU A 334 13.15 12.84 19.49
N VAL A 335 12.90 14.12 19.21
CA VAL A 335 11.79 14.57 18.39
C VAL A 335 12.29 15.58 17.37
N ALA A 336 12.23 15.23 16.08
CA ALA A 336 12.48 16.16 14.99
C ALA A 336 11.14 16.55 14.34
N LEU A 337 10.76 17.82 14.48
CA LEU A 337 9.50 18.36 13.98
C LEU A 337 9.75 19.17 12.72
N LEU A 338 9.18 18.72 11.60
CA LEU A 338 9.22 19.40 10.31
C LEU A 338 7.79 19.81 9.93
N PRO A 339 7.40 21.09 10.08
CA PRO A 339 6.05 21.53 9.74
C PRO A 339 5.78 21.38 8.23
N ASP A 340 4.52 21.30 7.85
CA ASP A 340 4.05 21.28 6.45
C ASP A 340 4.71 22.36 5.58
N LYS A 341 4.91 23.56 6.13
CA LYS A 341 5.55 24.70 5.46
C LYS A 341 7.04 24.53 5.16
N ALA A 342 7.72 23.55 5.79
CA ALA A 342 9.09 23.20 5.47
C ALA A 342 9.22 22.54 4.09
N PHE A 343 8.11 22.06 3.53
CA PHE A 343 8.06 21.34 2.27
C PHE A 343 7.43 22.21 1.18
N ASN A 344 8.00 22.15 -0.02
CA ASN A 344 7.47 22.89 -1.17
C ASN A 344 6.15 22.28 -1.69
N HIS A 345 5.98 20.99 -1.44
CA HIS A 345 4.72 20.27 -1.62
C HIS A 345 4.52 19.40 -0.39
N TYR A 346 3.34 19.48 0.21
CA TYR A 346 2.94 18.63 1.33
C TYR A 346 1.49 18.23 1.16
N ARG A 347 1.22 16.93 1.20
CA ARG A 347 -0.12 16.36 1.16
C ARG A 347 -0.16 15.18 2.11
N CYS A 348 -1.02 15.24 3.10
CA CYS A 348 -1.30 14.16 4.04
C CYS A 348 -2.83 14.08 4.17
N ASN A 349 -3.43 12.96 3.79
CA ASN A 349 -4.88 12.78 3.88
C ASN A 349 -5.33 12.34 5.29
N HIS A 350 -4.55 11.47 5.94
CA HIS A 350 -4.75 10.99 7.30
C HIS A 350 -3.39 10.80 7.98
N ALA A 351 -3.38 10.84 9.31
CA ALA A 351 -2.16 10.61 10.07
C ALA A 351 -1.68 9.17 9.89
N LEU A 352 -0.36 8.99 9.76
CA LEU A 352 0.30 7.72 9.52
C LEU A 352 1.61 7.64 10.32
N SER A 353 1.90 6.52 10.95
CA SER A 353 3.13 6.29 11.72
C SER A 353 3.88 5.10 11.15
N MET A 354 5.10 5.33 10.67
CA MET A 354 5.92 4.31 10.00
C MET A 354 7.26 4.16 10.72
N GLY A 355 7.54 2.98 11.30
CA GLY A 355 8.85 2.67 11.88
C GLY A 355 9.89 2.35 10.79
N LEU A 356 11.05 3.02 10.77
CA LEU A 356 12.10 2.81 9.77
C LEU A 356 13.48 2.61 10.39
N SER A 357 14.29 1.74 9.77
CA SER A 357 15.72 1.55 10.08
C SER A 357 16.54 2.73 9.59
N LEU A 358 17.01 3.57 10.52
CA LEU A 358 17.86 4.72 10.22
C LEU A 358 19.23 4.27 9.67
N ALA A 359 19.73 3.13 10.16
CA ALA A 359 20.99 2.56 9.69
C ALA A 359 20.93 2.17 8.20
N ASP A 360 19.82 1.60 7.73
CA ASP A 360 19.67 1.22 6.33
C ASP A 360 19.41 2.42 5.43
N MET A 361 18.62 3.40 5.91
CA MET A 361 18.45 4.68 5.23
C MET A 361 19.79 5.38 5.03
N ALA A 362 20.61 5.46 6.08
CA ALA A 362 21.92 6.10 6.02
C ALA A 362 22.82 5.40 4.99
N LYS A 363 22.79 4.05 4.93
CA LYS A 363 23.56 3.30 3.92
C LYS A 363 23.10 3.60 2.50
N ALA A 364 21.78 3.66 2.27
CA ALA A 364 21.17 3.86 0.96
C ALA A 364 21.44 5.26 0.41
N PHE A 365 21.31 6.29 1.25
CA PHE A 365 21.41 7.68 0.80
C PHE A 365 22.86 8.15 0.58
N ARG A 366 23.88 7.32 0.89
CA ARG A 366 25.29 7.64 0.60
C ARG A 366 25.55 7.93 -0.88
N CYS A 367 24.77 7.34 -1.79
CA CYS A 367 24.96 7.49 -3.23
C CYS A 367 24.15 8.65 -3.84
N THR A 368 23.44 9.43 -3.02
CA THR A 368 22.61 10.56 -3.47
C THR A 368 23.37 11.88 -3.36
N ASN A 369 23.07 12.85 -4.22
CA ASN A 369 23.69 14.17 -4.15
C ASN A 369 22.91 15.11 -3.21
N ASN A 370 23.60 16.15 -2.76
CA ASN A 370 23.03 17.14 -1.85
C ASN A 370 21.98 18.04 -2.54
N ASP A 371 22.16 18.30 -3.83
CA ASP A 371 21.26 19.13 -4.65
C ASP A 371 20.13 18.33 -5.32
N ASP A 372 20.01 17.03 -5.03
CA ASP A 372 18.90 16.22 -5.54
C ASP A 372 17.58 16.68 -4.90
N ILE A 373 16.49 16.60 -5.65
CA ILE A 373 15.15 16.87 -5.14
C ILE A 373 14.62 15.59 -4.49
N LEU A 374 14.22 15.68 -3.23
CA LEU A 374 13.72 14.53 -2.46
C LEU A 374 12.19 14.57 -2.40
N THR A 375 11.56 13.47 -2.80
CA THR A 375 10.13 13.22 -2.58
C THR A 375 9.96 12.01 -1.68
N ILE A 376 9.23 12.16 -0.57
CA ILE A 376 8.94 11.08 0.38
C ILE A 376 7.48 10.70 0.21
N LYS A 377 7.21 9.40 0.02
CA LYS A 377 5.87 8.84 -0.11
C LYS A 377 5.68 7.74 0.91
N ALA A 378 4.70 7.92 1.79
CA ALA A 378 4.27 6.91 2.72
C ALA A 378 2.83 6.52 2.39
N VAL A 379 2.61 5.23 2.23
CA VAL A 379 1.29 4.68 1.91
C VAL A 379 0.98 3.64 2.97
N ASP A 380 -0.11 3.85 3.70
CA ASP A 380 -0.73 2.86 4.58
C ASP A 380 -1.44 1.84 3.71
N ASP A 381 -0.63 0.99 3.12
CA ASP A 381 -1.04 -0.17 2.39
C ASP A 381 -0.40 -1.44 2.96
N CYS A 382 -0.77 -2.59 2.40
CA CYS A 382 -0.28 -3.89 2.86
C CYS A 382 1.23 -4.10 2.70
N PHE A 383 1.97 -3.18 2.08
CA PHE A 383 3.43 -3.29 1.96
C PHE A 383 4.15 -2.64 3.15
N ASN A 384 3.46 -1.82 3.95
CA ASN A 384 4.02 -1.08 5.08
C ASN A 384 5.38 -0.48 4.72
N MET A 385 5.39 0.35 3.67
CA MET A 385 6.61 0.77 2.99
C MET A 385 6.64 2.29 2.82
N VAL A 386 7.83 2.86 2.97
CA VAL A 386 8.09 4.27 2.69
C VAL A 386 9.07 4.37 1.53
N THR A 387 8.68 5.11 0.49
CA THR A 387 9.50 5.33 -0.71
C THR A 387 10.14 6.72 -0.64
N PHE A 388 11.44 6.77 -0.88
CA PHE A 388 12.24 7.98 -1.01
C PHE A 388 12.73 8.10 -2.45
N THR A 389 12.19 9.05 -3.19
CA THR A 389 12.54 9.33 -4.59
C THR A 389 13.50 10.51 -4.64
N PHE A 390 14.70 10.30 -5.17
CA PHE A 390 15.69 11.34 -5.45
C PHE A 390 15.71 11.64 -6.94
N GLU A 391 15.44 12.89 -7.29
CA GLU A 391 15.46 13.40 -8.65
C GLU A 391 16.68 14.31 -8.83
N MET A 392 17.62 13.88 -9.66
CA MET A 392 18.84 14.61 -9.95
C MET A 392 18.57 15.74 -10.96
N PRO A 393 19.34 16.85 -10.95
CA PRO A 393 19.18 17.95 -11.91
C PRO A 393 19.32 17.55 -13.39
N ASN A 394 19.95 16.41 -13.68
CA ASN A 394 20.10 15.85 -15.02
C ASN A 394 18.90 14.99 -15.48
N GLY A 395 17.84 14.88 -14.66
CA GLY A 395 16.63 14.13 -14.93
C GLY A 395 16.69 12.64 -14.57
N VAL A 396 17.78 12.16 -13.97
CA VAL A 396 17.86 10.78 -13.43
C VAL A 396 17.07 10.70 -12.13
N ILE A 397 16.25 9.65 -12.00
CA ILE A 397 15.41 9.40 -10.82
C ILE A 397 15.87 8.10 -10.17
N CYS A 398 16.01 8.11 -8.84
CA CYS A 398 16.35 6.96 -8.02
C CYS A 398 15.31 6.78 -6.91
N ASP A 399 14.63 5.63 -6.90
CA ASP A 399 13.67 5.26 -5.86
C ASP A 399 14.33 4.32 -4.84
N TYR A 400 14.16 4.62 -3.56
CA TYR A 400 14.55 3.77 -2.44
C TYR A 400 13.33 3.39 -1.62
N ASP A 401 13.04 2.10 -1.59
CA ASP A 401 11.89 1.53 -0.91
C ASP A 401 12.33 0.88 0.41
N PHE A 402 11.78 1.35 1.53
CA PHE A 402 12.06 0.81 2.86
C PHE A 402 10.84 0.14 3.44
N ASN A 403 10.98 -1.15 3.78
CA ASN A 403 9.99 -1.85 4.59
C ASN A 403 10.03 -1.31 6.02
N CYS A 404 8.86 -1.12 6.60
CA CYS A 404 8.74 -0.73 7.98
C CYS A 404 9.17 -1.85 8.93
N VAL A 405 9.74 -1.43 10.05
CA VAL A 405 10.13 -2.29 11.16
C VAL A 405 9.09 -2.16 12.27
N ASP A 406 8.75 -3.28 12.89
CA ASP A 406 7.96 -3.30 14.11
C ASP A 406 8.89 -2.86 15.25
N ILE A 407 8.68 -1.64 15.74
CA ILE A 407 9.44 -1.12 16.88
C ILE A 407 8.62 -1.45 18.13
N ASP A 408 9.20 -2.26 19.03
CA ASP A 408 8.50 -2.88 20.16
C ASP A 408 7.84 -1.87 21.14
N ASP A 409 8.25 -0.61 21.13
CA ASP A 409 7.89 0.40 22.14
C ASP A 409 6.83 1.44 21.69
N GLY A 410 6.30 1.38 20.46
CA GLY A 410 5.28 2.30 19.97
C GLY A 410 5.73 3.77 19.79
N PRO A 411 4.92 4.64 19.16
CA PRO A 411 5.20 6.08 19.08
C PRO A 411 5.13 6.74 20.47
N LEU A 412 5.95 7.77 20.69
CA LEU A 412 6.06 8.42 21.99
C LEU A 412 5.04 9.56 22.14
N GLU A 413 4.38 9.63 23.29
CA GLU A 413 3.68 10.84 23.71
C GLU A 413 4.59 11.69 24.60
N ILE A 414 5.33 12.62 23.99
CA ILE A 414 6.08 13.63 24.72
C ILE A 414 5.19 14.86 24.92
N LYS A 415 4.76 15.11 26.17
CA LYS A 415 4.03 16.33 26.49
C LYS A 415 4.91 17.55 26.23
N GLN A 416 4.40 18.48 25.42
CA GLN A 416 5.11 19.74 25.17
C GLN A 416 5.08 20.61 26.42
N THR A 417 6.20 20.68 27.12
CA THR A 417 6.37 21.54 28.28
C THR A 417 6.73 22.97 27.85
N PRO A 418 5.99 24.00 28.28
CA PRO A 418 6.35 25.40 28.00
C PRO A 418 7.73 25.79 28.53
N GLU A 419 8.49 26.60 27.77
CA GLU A 419 9.79 27.16 28.22
C GLU A 419 9.70 27.82 29.62
N SER A 420 8.54 28.40 29.96
CA SER A 420 8.31 29.06 31.26
C SER A 420 8.35 28.13 32.47
N GLU A 421 8.16 26.83 32.28
CA GLU A 421 8.19 25.84 33.37
C GLU A 421 9.61 25.39 33.73
N TYR A 422 10.59 25.68 32.87
CA TYR A 422 12.00 25.42 33.15
C TYR A 422 12.58 26.46 34.12
N GLN A 423 13.51 26.02 34.97
CA GLN A 423 14.19 26.87 35.95
C GLN A 423 15.23 27.79 35.27
N ALA A 424 15.89 27.28 34.25
CA ALA A 424 16.83 28.04 33.43
C ALA A 424 16.74 27.66 31.95
N THR A 425 16.93 28.65 31.08
CA THR A 425 17.06 28.50 29.64
C THR A 425 18.29 29.24 29.17
N VAL A 426 19.20 28.53 28.50
CA VAL A 426 20.46 29.05 27.97
C VAL A 426 20.43 28.96 26.45
N ARG A 427 20.74 30.05 25.75
CA ARG A 427 20.99 30.03 24.30
C ARG A 427 22.47 30.28 24.07
N ILE A 428 23.13 29.36 23.40
CA ILE A 428 24.57 29.40 23.12
C ILE A 428 24.81 29.11 21.63
N PRO A 429 25.82 29.71 20.98
CA PRO A 429 26.20 29.32 19.62
C PRO A 429 26.46 27.81 19.54
N SER A 430 25.86 27.15 18.57
CA SER A 430 25.89 25.68 18.45
C SER A 430 27.31 25.16 18.22
N ALA A 431 28.11 25.87 17.40
CA ALA A 431 29.53 25.56 17.18
C ALA A 431 30.34 25.60 18.48
N MET A 432 30.13 26.62 19.31
CA MET A 432 30.79 26.72 20.63
C MET A 432 30.37 25.57 21.54
N PHE A 433 29.09 25.20 21.53
CA PHE A 433 28.60 24.05 22.28
C PHE A 433 29.21 22.74 21.77
N MET A 434 29.36 22.55 20.46
CA MET A 434 30.03 21.39 19.87
C MET A 434 31.50 21.29 20.32
N ASP A 435 32.24 22.40 20.34
CA ASP A 435 33.62 22.43 20.80
C ASP A 435 33.74 22.02 22.28
N ILE A 436 32.86 22.57 23.14
CA ILE A 436 32.75 22.18 24.56
C ILE A 436 32.52 20.67 24.67
N CYS A 437 31.55 20.16 23.92
CA CYS A 437 31.20 18.75 23.88
C CYS A 437 32.38 17.87 23.46
N ASN A 438 33.09 18.22 22.38
CA ASN A 438 34.27 17.49 21.90
C ASN A 438 35.40 17.47 22.93
N ASP A 439 35.66 18.60 23.58
CA ASP A 439 36.69 18.70 24.61
C ASP A 439 36.34 17.87 25.86
N LEU A 440 35.08 17.86 26.29
CA LEU A 440 34.61 17.00 27.38
C LEU A 440 34.69 15.51 26.98
N SER A 441 34.32 15.16 25.75
CA SER A 441 34.42 13.80 25.22
C SER A 441 35.86 13.30 25.09
N SER A 442 36.85 14.19 24.94
CA SER A 442 38.28 13.80 24.96
C SER A 442 38.74 13.18 26.28
N LEU A 443 37.97 13.41 27.36
CA LEU A 443 38.19 12.89 28.69
C LEU A 443 37.25 11.72 29.04
N ALA A 444 36.42 11.30 28.09
CA ALA A 444 35.43 10.26 28.28
C ALA A 444 36.08 8.90 28.58
N GLU A 445 35.82 8.37 29.76
CA GLU A 445 35.90 6.94 30.05
C GLU A 445 34.47 6.37 30.15
N ARG A 446 34.34 5.03 30.21
CA ARG A 446 33.03 4.39 30.25
C ARG A 446 32.32 4.78 31.56
N GLY A 447 31.19 5.48 31.47
CA GLY A 447 30.42 5.95 32.64
C GLY A 447 30.73 7.37 33.10
N THR A 448 31.54 8.14 32.36
CA THR A 448 31.76 9.56 32.67
C THR A 448 30.45 10.35 32.59
N VAL A 449 30.23 11.23 33.56
CA VAL A 449 29.08 12.12 33.63
C VAL A 449 29.49 13.58 33.40
N VAL A 450 28.58 14.37 32.85
CA VAL A 450 28.72 15.82 32.69
C VAL A 450 27.76 16.52 33.63
N THR A 451 28.27 17.42 34.46
CA THR A 451 27.47 18.34 35.25
C THR A 451 27.37 19.67 34.52
N ILE A 452 26.13 20.11 34.25
CA ILE A 452 25.82 21.43 33.73
C ILE A 452 25.25 22.25 34.87
N LEU A 453 25.96 23.31 35.25
CA LEU A 453 25.53 24.26 36.27
C LEU A 453 25.25 25.61 35.62
N VAL A 454 24.07 26.16 35.86
CA VAL A 454 23.65 27.47 35.34
C VAL A 454 23.38 28.41 36.50
N ASP A 455 24.08 29.55 36.48
CA ASP A 455 23.79 30.70 37.29
C ASP A 455 23.56 31.96 36.43
N LYS A 456 23.33 33.11 37.07
CA LYS A 456 23.06 34.38 36.36
C LYS A 456 24.28 34.99 35.67
N GLU A 457 25.48 34.62 36.10
CA GLU A 457 26.76 35.19 35.68
C GLU A 457 27.51 34.29 34.68
N HIS A 458 27.26 32.97 34.71
CA HIS A 458 27.94 31.98 33.93
C HIS A 458 27.17 30.65 33.82
N VAL A 459 27.54 29.87 32.81
CA VAL A 459 27.21 28.46 32.65
C VAL A 459 28.51 27.67 32.78
N GLU A 460 28.52 26.69 33.67
CA GLU A 460 29.63 25.79 33.89
C GLU A 460 29.31 24.42 33.31
N PHE A 461 30.24 23.88 32.51
CA PHE A 461 30.24 22.49 32.09
C PHE A 461 31.41 21.79 32.76
N PHE A 462 31.13 20.72 33.49
CA PHE A 462 32.13 19.98 34.25
C PHE A 462 32.04 18.48 33.93
N ALA A 463 33.16 17.86 33.58
CA ALA A 463 33.28 16.42 33.45
C ALA A 463 34.56 15.97 34.13
N GLY A 464 34.51 14.96 35.00
CA GLY A 464 35.73 14.46 35.60
C GLY A 464 35.57 13.39 36.67
N GLU A 465 36.63 12.61 36.82
CA GLU A 465 36.85 11.64 37.89
C GLU A 465 38.15 11.98 38.66
N LYS A 466 38.50 11.18 39.67
CA LYS A 466 39.64 11.43 40.59
C LYS A 466 40.99 11.69 39.89
N ALA A 467 41.21 11.19 38.67
CA ALA A 467 42.48 11.33 37.95
C ALA A 467 42.50 12.45 36.90
N ARG A 468 41.35 12.78 36.30
CA ARG A 468 41.23 13.75 35.19
C ARG A 468 39.89 14.49 35.29
N SER A 469 39.94 15.82 35.22
CA SER A 469 38.73 16.66 35.18
C SER A 469 38.92 17.83 34.21
N SER A 470 37.84 18.22 33.54
CA SER A 470 37.71 19.44 32.76
C SER A 470 36.54 20.26 33.27
N ARG A 471 36.75 21.56 33.29
CA ARG A 471 35.76 22.55 33.70
C ARG A 471 35.82 23.72 32.75
N MET A 472 34.67 24.05 32.17
CA MET A 472 34.52 25.13 31.21
C MET A 472 33.50 26.12 31.71
N PHE A 473 33.84 27.41 31.64
CA PHE A 473 32.99 28.51 32.06
C PHE A 473 32.61 29.38 30.87
N CYS A 474 31.32 29.49 30.60
CA CYS A 474 30.76 30.34 29.56
C CYS A 474 30.05 31.51 30.24
N ARG A 475 30.41 32.76 29.89
CA ARG A 475 29.74 33.95 30.43
C ARG A 475 28.76 34.51 29.39
N PRO A 476 27.57 34.98 29.80
CA PRO A 476 26.66 35.67 28.92
C PRO A 476 27.36 36.85 28.23
N THR A 477 27.10 37.03 26.94
CA THR A 477 27.70 38.14 26.21
C THR A 477 27.06 39.45 26.68
N GLN A 478 27.85 40.37 27.23
CA GLN A 478 27.35 41.69 27.61
C GLN A 478 26.98 42.49 26.35
N THR A 479 25.69 42.61 26.07
CA THR A 479 25.18 43.46 24.99
C THR A 479 25.04 44.89 25.49
N VAL A 480 25.90 45.79 25.01
CA VAL A 480 25.73 47.23 25.23
C VAL A 480 24.67 47.73 24.25
N VAL A 481 23.44 47.95 24.73
CA VAL A 481 22.36 48.55 23.94
C VAL A 481 22.38 50.06 24.16
N LYS A 482 22.67 50.84 23.11
CA LYS A 482 22.38 52.29 23.06
C LYS A 482 21.42 52.53 21.89
N ASN A 483 20.30 53.21 22.16
CA ASN A 483 19.31 53.62 21.16
C ASN A 483 18.67 52.47 20.35
N GLY A 484 18.31 51.36 21.01
CA GLY A 484 17.48 50.31 20.40
C GLY A 484 18.19 49.41 19.38
N SER A 485 19.49 49.59 19.15
CA SER A 485 20.32 48.69 18.35
C SER A 485 21.47 48.10 19.19
N CYS A 486 21.73 46.79 19.07
CA CYS A 486 22.90 46.15 19.69
C CYS A 486 24.19 46.71 19.07
N LEU A 487 25.14 47.17 19.89
CA LEU A 487 26.50 47.53 19.46
C LEU A 487 27.46 46.33 19.43
N CYS A 488 26.95 45.11 19.67
CA CYS A 488 27.73 43.91 19.42
C CYS A 488 28.07 43.84 17.92
N GLN A 489 29.35 43.87 17.57
CA GLN A 489 29.81 43.66 16.17
C GLN A 489 29.56 42.22 15.70
N SER A 490 29.20 41.33 16.62
CA SER A 490 28.85 39.94 16.37
C SER A 490 27.39 39.80 15.96
N ALA A 491 27.13 38.96 14.96
CA ALA A 491 25.77 38.59 14.56
C ALA A 491 24.98 38.04 15.78
N PRO A 492 23.63 38.21 15.84
CA PRO A 492 22.81 37.72 16.96
C PRO A 492 23.01 36.23 17.27
N SER A 493 23.33 35.41 16.26
CA SER A 493 23.64 33.98 16.39
C SER A 493 24.91 33.69 17.22
N MET A 494 25.84 34.66 17.30
CA MET A 494 27.12 34.55 18.04
C MET A 494 27.02 34.95 19.51
N VAL A 495 25.83 35.33 19.99
CA VAL A 495 25.62 35.91 21.33
C VAL A 495 25.04 34.84 22.26
N MET A 496 25.64 34.69 23.44
CA MET A 496 25.12 33.81 24.49
C MET A 496 24.13 34.55 25.39
N PHE A 497 22.95 33.96 25.60
CA PHE A 497 21.90 34.50 26.47
C PHE A 497 21.53 33.50 27.57
N VAL A 498 21.26 34.00 28.77
CA VAL A 498 20.80 33.20 29.91
C VAL A 498 19.54 33.84 30.48
N SER A 499 18.48 33.04 30.59
CA SER A 499 17.21 33.40 31.24
C SER A 499 16.96 32.44 32.40
N MET A 500 16.59 32.96 33.57
CA MET A 500 16.39 32.15 34.78
C MET A 500 15.22 32.66 35.62
N GLN A 501 14.53 31.73 36.28
CA GLN A 501 13.55 32.07 37.30
C GLN A 501 14.22 32.71 38.55
N PRO A 502 13.51 33.55 39.33
CA PRO A 502 14.11 34.23 40.47
C PRO A 502 14.53 33.25 41.58
N LYS A 503 15.81 33.29 41.96
CA LYS A 503 16.44 32.67 43.16
C LYS A 503 16.90 31.21 43.07
N GLU A 504 16.97 30.59 41.89
CA GLU A 504 17.43 29.20 41.79
C GLU A 504 18.64 29.09 40.86
N ARG A 505 19.76 28.57 41.39
CA ARG A 505 20.82 27.95 40.56
C ARG A 505 20.32 26.57 40.18
N VAL A 506 20.53 26.14 38.94
CA VAL A 506 20.19 24.78 38.52
C VAL A 506 21.46 24.02 38.17
N SER A 507 21.54 22.78 38.62
CA SER A 507 22.65 21.87 38.36
C SER A 507 22.06 20.53 37.95
N LEU A 508 22.44 20.03 36.79
CA LEU A 508 21.99 18.73 36.28
C LEU A 508 23.19 17.91 35.85
N THR A 509 23.17 16.63 36.19
CA THR A 509 24.20 15.66 35.79
C THR A 509 23.60 14.75 34.72
N LEU A 510 24.31 14.59 33.61
CA LEU A 510 23.89 13.83 32.43
C LEU A 510 24.98 12.81 32.06
N ASP A 511 24.60 11.69 31.44
CA ASP A 511 25.58 10.74 30.87
C ASP A 511 26.31 11.39 29.68
N LEU A 512 27.65 11.33 29.65
CA LEU A 512 28.46 11.94 28.59
C LEU A 512 28.19 11.33 27.21
N ARG A 513 27.69 10.09 27.09
CA ARG A 513 27.28 9.49 25.80
C ARG A 513 26.18 10.29 25.11
N SER A 514 25.36 10.98 25.90
CA SER A 514 24.31 11.83 25.35
C SER A 514 24.86 12.98 24.53
N VAL A 515 26.09 13.43 24.78
CA VAL A 515 26.74 14.59 24.11
C VAL A 515 26.85 14.48 22.58
N ASN A 516 26.63 13.31 22.00
CA ASN A 516 26.50 13.11 20.56
C ASN A 516 25.41 13.98 19.89
N PHE A 517 24.40 14.48 20.63
CA PHE A 517 23.43 15.44 20.09
C PHE A 517 24.06 16.78 19.66
N SER A 518 25.28 17.11 20.11
CA SER A 518 26.02 18.28 19.66
C SER A 518 26.30 18.30 18.15
N LYS A 519 26.26 17.15 17.48
CA LYS A 519 26.34 17.04 16.00
C LYS A 519 25.21 17.77 15.28
N ALA A 520 24.06 17.98 15.93
CA ALA A 520 22.95 18.76 15.39
C ALA A 520 23.29 20.24 15.16
N SER A 521 24.46 20.72 15.61
CA SER A 521 24.94 22.08 15.34
C SER A 521 25.19 22.35 13.85
N THR A 522 25.25 21.33 12.99
CA THR A 522 25.26 21.51 11.53
C THR A 522 23.91 21.96 10.95
N LEU A 523 22.85 21.90 11.74
CA LEU A 523 21.46 22.18 11.34
C LEU A 523 20.93 23.51 11.89
N SER A 524 21.60 24.11 12.89
CA SER A 524 21.20 25.36 13.54
C SER A 524 22.41 26.09 14.08
N ASP A 525 22.44 27.42 13.97
CA ASP A 525 23.49 28.28 14.50
C ASP A 525 23.49 28.39 16.04
N GLN A 526 22.37 28.05 16.68
CA GLN A 526 22.21 28.10 18.13
C GLN A 526 21.57 26.83 18.69
N VAL A 527 21.94 26.49 19.92
CA VAL A 527 21.25 25.51 20.75
C VAL A 527 20.61 26.20 21.94
N THR A 528 19.36 25.85 22.22
CA THR A 528 18.64 26.26 23.43
C THR A 528 18.63 25.11 24.42
N ILE A 529 19.24 25.32 25.59
CA ILE A 529 19.37 24.35 26.67
C ILE A 529 18.41 24.76 27.80
N SER A 530 17.38 23.96 28.03
CA SER A 530 16.37 24.19 29.06
C SER A 530 16.51 23.16 30.18
N LEU A 531 16.75 23.64 31.41
CA LEU A 531 17.11 22.84 32.57
C LEU A 531 16.11 23.04 33.71
N SER A 532 15.78 21.95 34.39
CA SER A 532 14.92 21.91 35.57
C SER A 532 15.29 20.71 36.44
N SER A 533 15.29 20.87 37.76
CA SER A 533 15.50 19.74 38.68
C SER A 533 14.33 18.74 38.73
N LYS A 534 13.21 19.04 38.05
CA LYS A 534 11.98 18.23 38.08
C LYS A 534 11.53 17.72 36.72
N LEU A 535 12.11 18.24 35.63
CA LEU A 535 11.70 17.92 34.27
C LEU A 535 12.91 17.36 33.50
N LEU A 536 12.64 16.70 32.37
CA LEU A 536 13.68 16.28 31.44
C LEU A 536 14.45 17.50 30.92
N ALA A 537 15.78 17.39 30.86
CA ALA A 537 16.61 18.41 30.21
C ALA A 537 16.28 18.42 28.71
N LEU A 538 16.10 19.62 28.15
CA LEU A 538 15.74 19.81 26.75
C LEU A 538 16.87 20.55 26.03
N PHE A 539 17.36 19.97 24.94
CA PHE A 539 18.28 20.62 24.00
C PHE A 539 17.57 20.79 22.67
N GLU A 540 17.29 22.04 22.29
CA GLU A 540 16.56 22.39 21.08
C GLU A 540 17.46 23.10 20.06
N TYR A 541 17.49 22.57 18.83
CA TYR A 541 18.12 23.17 17.66
C TYR A 541 17.01 23.64 16.71
N LYS A 542 16.83 24.96 16.57
CA LYS A 542 15.83 25.54 15.65
C LYS A 542 16.41 25.61 14.25
N ILE A 543 15.75 24.95 13.31
CA ILE A 543 16.18 24.90 11.92
C ILE A 543 15.38 25.97 11.16
N GLU A 544 16.09 26.95 10.61
CA GLU A 544 15.48 28.13 9.99
C GLU A 544 14.46 27.72 8.91
N ASN A 545 13.20 28.14 9.10
CA ASN A 545 12.05 27.85 8.22
C ASN A 545 11.74 26.37 7.96
N MET A 546 12.47 25.44 8.56
CA MET A 546 12.33 23.99 8.31
C MET A 546 11.84 23.21 9.52
N GLY A 547 11.93 23.76 10.75
CA GLY A 547 11.42 23.08 11.95
C GLY A 547 12.37 23.14 13.14
N CYS A 548 12.42 22.07 13.93
CA CYS A 548 13.37 21.96 15.04
C CYS A 548 13.70 20.50 15.38
N ILE A 549 14.86 20.29 16.00
CA ILE A 549 15.23 19.03 16.64
C ILE A 549 15.30 19.26 18.14
N ARG A 550 14.71 18.34 18.91
CA ARG A 550 14.68 18.35 20.36
C ARG A 550 15.22 17.03 20.91
N TYR A 551 16.17 17.13 21.83
CA TYR A 551 16.65 16.01 22.61
C TYR A 551 16.15 16.17 24.04
N TYR A 552 15.47 15.14 24.54
CA TYR A 552 14.97 15.05 25.91
C TYR A 552 15.81 14.04 26.67
N LEU A 553 16.40 14.48 27.78
CA LEU A 553 17.29 13.66 28.58
C LEU A 553 16.84 13.62 30.03
N SER A 554 16.81 12.42 30.60
CA SER A 554 16.59 12.25 32.03
C SER A 554 17.85 12.63 32.82
N PRO A 555 17.73 13.47 33.86
CA PRO A 555 18.83 13.71 34.78
C PRO A 555 19.30 12.42 35.47
N MET A 556 20.61 12.22 35.57
CA MET A 556 21.18 11.18 36.43
C MET A 556 20.94 11.58 37.89
N ILE A 557 20.15 10.79 38.61
CA ILE A 557 19.97 10.94 40.05
C ILE A 557 21.12 10.16 40.73
N GLU A 558 21.90 10.81 41.60
CA GLU A 558 22.87 10.09 42.44
C GLU A 558 22.10 9.15 43.39
N MET A 559 21.98 7.87 43.02
CA MET A 559 21.28 6.86 43.82
C MET A 559 22.28 6.06 44.66
N GLN A 560 22.10 6.12 45.99
CA GLN A 560 22.73 5.19 46.93
C GLN A 560 21.98 3.84 46.88
N ASN A 561 22.33 2.95 45.93
CA ASN A 561 22.19 1.46 45.94
C ASN A 561 21.84 0.90 44.55
N GLU A 562 22.58 -0.14 44.14
CA GLU A 562 22.59 -0.80 42.81
C GLU A 562 21.37 -1.71 42.51
N GLY A 563 20.19 -1.47 43.12
CA GLY A 563 19.06 -2.41 43.08
C GLY A 563 17.88 -2.05 42.15
N ASP A 564 17.73 -0.78 41.77
CA ASP A 564 16.46 -0.24 41.22
C ASP A 564 16.63 0.41 39.83
N GLU A 565 17.60 -0.05 39.02
CA GLU A 565 18.07 0.67 37.83
C GLU A 565 17.06 0.88 36.68
N MET A 566 16.06 0.01 36.49
CA MET A 566 15.14 0.14 35.33
C MET A 566 13.76 0.72 35.66
N HIS A 567 13.21 0.53 36.86
CA HIS A 567 11.81 0.86 37.13
C HIS A 567 11.56 2.33 37.51
N GLN A 568 12.59 3.11 37.87
CA GLN A 568 12.43 4.51 38.26
C GLN A 568 12.74 5.54 37.16
N ILE A 569 13.43 5.16 36.08
CA ILE A 569 13.75 6.08 34.96
C ILE A 569 12.46 6.59 34.28
N TRP A 570 11.41 5.77 34.24
CA TRP A 570 10.12 6.11 33.60
C TRP A 570 9.09 6.71 34.55
N ALA A 571 9.33 6.71 35.86
CA ALA A 571 8.39 7.27 36.84
C ALA A 571 8.49 8.80 36.95
N ALA A 572 9.58 9.40 36.45
CA ALA A 572 9.84 10.84 36.47
C ALA A 572 9.58 11.55 35.12
N SER A 573 9.25 10.80 34.07
CA SER A 573 9.11 11.33 32.71
C SER A 573 7.65 11.66 32.38
N ASP A 574 7.39 12.89 31.94
CA ASP A 574 6.16 13.29 31.22
C ASP A 574 5.99 12.60 29.84
N ILE A 575 6.66 11.46 29.65
CA ILE A 575 6.62 10.60 28.47
C ILE A 575 5.73 9.42 28.82
N THR A 576 4.52 9.40 28.28
CA THR A 576 3.57 8.30 28.45
C THR A 576 3.57 7.42 27.20
N ARG A 577 3.35 6.11 27.39
CA ARG A 577 3.19 5.13 26.30
C ARG A 577 1.72 5.10 25.90
N THR A 578 1.45 4.97 24.61
CA THR A 578 0.10 4.65 24.12
C THR A 578 -0.10 3.15 24.22
N ASP A 579 -0.94 2.70 25.17
CA ASP A 579 -1.42 1.32 25.20
C ASP A 579 -2.55 1.20 24.15
N ASP A 580 -2.29 0.48 23.05
CA ASP A 580 -3.34 -0.06 22.16
C ASP A 580 -3.09 -1.54 21.86
#